data_AF-A0A3M6Y2G1-F1
#
_entry.id   AF-A0A3M6Y2G1-F1
#
_cell.length_a   1.000
_cell.length_b   1.000
_cell.length_c   1.000
_cell.angle_alpha   90.00
_cell.angle_beta   90.00
_cell.angle_gamma   90.00
#
_symmetry.space_group_name_H-M   'P 1'
#
loop_
_entity.id
_entity.type
_entity.pdbx_description
1 polymer ?
#
loop_
_entity_poly.entity_id
_entity_poly.type
_entity_poly.pdbx_seq_one_letter_code
_entity_poly.pdbx_strand_id
1 'polypeptide(L)'
;MAHAEAAQKAAQLLQPAQRQQLSKIQWRALEAQPDDLIAKELTRMDWVMFSSIRPRDLVRQVSMSEKARCKSLIHVNRMIEHFNQVAAWVKNYVLFRDKPKHRAIMLEKMMRIGRKLREMNNYNALGAIIAGIKSSCVQRLAATRELISPQVGKDYARLELLMGSSKSHAAYRLAWENSSSERIPYLPLHLRDLASAEQGSSTYLGASERGRINWKKFEIMGEVVVGMQRAQGSPYKGLGGSRGEMQVKELVLDVKLEKDEEILYERSIHLEPSPGSAGPSEKFKQFFKR
;
A
#
# COMPACT_ATOMS: atom_id res chain seq x y z
N MET A 1 25.32 1.00 -10.45
CA MET A 1 25.23 -0.33 -9.79
C MET A 1 25.39 -0.26 -8.26
N ALA A 2 26.33 0.54 -7.72
CA ALA A 2 26.53 0.69 -6.26
C ALA A 2 25.28 1.15 -5.48
N HIS A 3 24.46 2.06 -6.03
CA HIS A 3 23.24 2.53 -5.37
C HIS A 3 22.19 1.42 -5.14
N ALA A 4 22.02 0.50 -6.09
CA ALA A 4 21.07 -0.59 -5.95
C ALA A 4 21.53 -1.58 -4.86
N GLU A 5 22.82 -1.86 -4.74
CA GLU A 5 23.34 -2.78 -3.71
C GLU A 5 23.22 -2.21 -2.29
N ALA A 6 23.48 -0.91 -2.13
CA ALA A 6 23.23 -0.22 -0.87
C ALA A 6 21.73 -0.25 -0.50
N ALA A 7 20.85 0.03 -1.45
CA ALA A 7 19.40 -0.08 -1.26
C ALA A 7 18.96 -1.51 -0.93
N GLN A 8 19.55 -2.53 -1.57
CA GLN A 8 19.26 -3.94 -1.32
C GLN A 8 19.65 -4.37 0.10
N LYS A 9 20.79 -3.89 0.63
CA LYS A 9 21.19 -4.10 2.04
C LYS A 9 20.23 -3.37 2.99
N ALA A 10 19.92 -2.11 2.73
CA ALA A 10 19.00 -1.33 3.56
C ALA A 10 17.59 -1.94 3.59
N ALA A 11 17.10 -2.46 2.46
CA ALA A 11 15.80 -3.12 2.35
C ALA A 11 15.67 -4.38 3.23
N GLN A 12 16.77 -5.10 3.49
CA GLN A 12 16.75 -6.25 4.40
C GLN A 12 16.42 -5.85 5.84
N LEU A 13 16.73 -4.61 6.24
CA LEU A 13 16.48 -4.08 7.59
C LEU A 13 15.06 -3.51 7.78
N LEU A 14 14.23 -3.56 6.73
CA LEU A 14 12.85 -3.03 6.69
C LEU A 14 11.80 -4.14 6.61
N GLN A 15 12.14 -5.36 7.04
CA GLN A 15 11.19 -6.45 7.12
C GLN A 15 10.34 -6.34 8.40
N PRO A 16 9.04 -6.71 8.35
CA PRO A 16 8.20 -6.72 9.54
C PRO A 16 8.76 -7.66 10.61
N ALA A 17 9.08 -7.13 11.78
CA ALA A 17 9.65 -7.91 12.88
C ALA A 17 8.57 -8.49 13.83
N GLN A 18 7.37 -7.91 13.84
CA GLN A 18 6.19 -8.37 14.60
C GLN A 18 6.47 -8.70 16.08
N ARG A 19 7.32 -7.90 16.73
CA ARG A 19 7.81 -8.09 18.10
C ARG A 19 6.82 -7.65 19.17
N GLN A 20 5.96 -6.68 18.85
CA GLN A 20 5.08 -6.01 19.82
C GLN A 20 3.62 -6.26 19.50
N GLN A 21 2.78 -6.45 20.52
CA GLN A 21 1.34 -6.51 20.32
C GLN A 21 0.78 -5.09 20.11
N LEU A 22 -0.21 -4.94 19.23
CA LEU A 22 -0.94 -3.69 19.10
C LEU A 22 -1.71 -3.43 20.39
N SER A 23 -1.37 -2.35 21.09
CA SER A 23 -2.03 -1.92 22.32
C SER A 23 -2.45 -0.46 22.26
N LYS A 24 -3.09 0.03 23.34
CA LYS A 24 -3.43 1.46 23.47
C LYS A 24 -2.19 2.35 23.40
N ILE A 25 -1.02 1.86 23.81
CA ILE A 25 0.23 2.61 23.78
C ILE A 25 0.65 2.87 22.33
N GLN A 26 0.77 1.84 21.50
CA GLN A 26 1.12 1.97 20.08
C GLN A 26 0.07 2.79 19.33
N TRP A 27 -1.21 2.58 19.61
CA TRP A 27 -2.30 3.33 18.99
C TRP A 27 -2.21 4.84 19.28
N ARG A 28 -1.98 5.22 20.56
CA ARG A 28 -1.79 6.62 20.97
C ARG A 28 -0.48 7.21 20.44
N ALA A 29 0.58 6.41 20.44
CA ALA A 29 1.87 6.82 19.91
C ALA A 29 1.75 7.18 18.44
N LEU A 30 1.04 6.38 17.64
CA LEU A 30 0.77 6.70 16.24
C LEU A 30 -0.07 7.96 16.12
N GLU A 31 -1.22 8.04 16.82
CA GLU A 31 -2.12 9.20 16.81
C GLU A 31 -1.36 10.52 17.02
N ALA A 32 -0.42 10.54 17.97
CA ALA A 32 0.38 11.70 18.34
C ALA A 32 1.48 12.09 17.33
N GLN A 33 1.91 11.20 16.43
CA GLN A 33 2.92 11.55 15.43
C GLN A 33 2.36 12.51 14.39
N PRO A 34 3.10 13.52 13.92
CA PRO A 34 2.67 14.38 12.82
C PRO A 34 2.41 13.59 11.53
N ASP A 35 1.37 13.96 10.79
CA ASP A 35 0.99 13.26 9.55
C ASP A 35 2.10 13.34 8.49
N ASP A 36 2.79 14.49 8.39
CA ASP A 36 3.95 14.70 7.51
C ASP A 36 5.12 13.78 7.84
N LEU A 37 5.39 13.58 9.14
CA LEU A 37 6.47 12.70 9.60
C LEU A 37 6.18 11.25 9.22
N ILE A 38 4.93 10.81 9.38
CA ILE A 38 4.52 9.45 9.00
C ILE A 38 4.65 9.25 7.49
N ALA A 39 4.13 10.20 6.69
CA ALA A 39 4.23 10.13 5.23
C ALA A 39 5.69 10.12 4.76
N LYS A 40 6.55 10.91 5.41
CA LYS A 40 8.00 10.94 5.14
C LYS A 40 8.66 9.60 5.41
N GLU A 41 8.38 8.96 6.54
CA GLU A 41 8.97 7.66 6.86
C GLU A 41 8.44 6.54 5.96
N LEU A 42 7.13 6.51 5.65
CA LEU A 42 6.57 5.59 4.67
C LEU A 42 7.25 5.76 3.30
N THR A 43 7.46 7.01 2.88
CA THR A 43 8.17 7.33 1.62
C THR A 43 9.63 6.89 1.66
N ARG A 44 10.32 7.02 2.79
CA ARG A 44 11.68 6.50 2.96
C ARG A 44 11.74 4.99 2.83
N MET A 45 10.83 4.28 3.48
CA MET A 45 10.76 2.82 3.40
C MET A 45 10.46 2.35 1.98
N ASP A 46 9.44 2.91 1.35
CA ASP A 46 9.08 2.63 -0.05
C ASP A 46 10.23 2.96 -1.01
N TRP A 47 10.93 4.09 -0.81
CA TRP A 47 12.03 4.50 -1.67
C TRP A 47 13.19 3.49 -1.61
N VAL A 48 13.52 3.00 -0.41
CA VAL A 48 14.54 1.96 -0.22
C VAL A 48 14.13 0.67 -0.93
N MET A 49 12.87 0.25 -0.79
CA MET A 49 12.36 -0.95 -1.48
C MET A 49 12.40 -0.77 -3.01
N PHE A 50 11.88 0.34 -3.51
CA PHE A 50 11.84 0.66 -4.93
C PHE A 50 13.24 0.77 -5.55
N SER A 51 14.18 1.41 -4.87
CA SER A 51 15.58 1.53 -5.32
C SER A 51 16.34 0.21 -5.31
N SER A 52 15.85 -0.79 -4.58
CA SER A 52 16.46 -2.12 -4.54
C SER A 52 16.12 -2.99 -5.76
N ILE A 53 15.04 -2.65 -6.47
CA ILE A 53 14.55 -3.36 -7.66
C ILE A 53 15.40 -2.99 -8.86
N ARG A 54 15.97 -3.99 -9.53
CA ARG A 54 16.67 -3.79 -10.81
C ARG A 54 15.67 -3.95 -11.97
N PRO A 55 15.91 -3.28 -13.11
CA PRO A 55 15.05 -3.38 -14.30
C PRO A 55 14.73 -4.81 -14.73
N ARG A 56 15.76 -5.67 -14.72
CA ARG A 56 15.64 -7.10 -15.05
C ARG A 56 14.72 -7.86 -14.09
N ASP A 57 14.60 -7.43 -12.84
CA ASP A 57 13.75 -8.09 -11.85
C ASP A 57 12.27 -7.89 -12.20
N LEU A 58 11.91 -6.75 -12.80
CA LEU A 58 10.54 -6.46 -13.27
C LEU A 58 10.13 -7.34 -14.45
N VAL A 59 11.03 -7.53 -15.43
CA VAL A 59 10.78 -8.40 -16.59
C VAL A 59 10.63 -9.86 -16.15
N ARG A 60 11.52 -10.32 -15.25
CA ARG A 60 11.45 -11.67 -14.66
C ARG A 60 10.20 -11.90 -13.83
N GLN A 61 9.66 -10.87 -13.19
CA GLN A 61 8.43 -10.95 -12.39
C GLN A 61 7.19 -11.27 -13.24
N VAL A 62 7.25 -11.14 -14.56
CA VAL A 62 6.10 -11.46 -15.44
C VAL A 62 6.35 -12.67 -16.34
N SER A 63 7.61 -13.01 -16.61
CA SER A 63 7.97 -14.20 -17.40
C SER A 63 7.75 -15.51 -16.63
N MET A 64 6.75 -16.31 -17.06
CA MET A 64 6.31 -17.53 -16.36
C MET A 64 7.39 -18.61 -16.22
N SER A 65 8.31 -18.72 -17.18
CA SER A 65 9.39 -19.73 -17.18
C SER A 65 10.49 -19.43 -16.16
N GLU A 66 10.68 -18.16 -15.77
CA GLU A 66 11.71 -17.72 -14.83
C GLU A 66 11.21 -17.57 -13.38
N LYS A 67 9.89 -17.47 -13.16
CA LYS A 67 9.28 -17.27 -11.82
C LYS A 67 9.64 -18.33 -10.80
N ALA A 68 9.57 -19.60 -11.18
CA ALA A 68 9.80 -20.72 -10.26
C ALA A 68 11.30 -20.95 -9.94
N ARG A 69 12.23 -20.32 -10.67
CA ARG A 69 13.67 -20.61 -10.61
C ARG A 69 14.55 -19.45 -10.13
N CYS A 70 14.01 -18.25 -9.92
CA CYS A 70 14.83 -17.06 -9.64
C CYS A 70 14.75 -16.55 -8.20
N LYS A 71 15.87 -16.64 -7.46
CA LYS A 71 16.12 -15.84 -6.23
C LYS A 71 16.05 -14.32 -6.47
N SER A 72 16.06 -13.85 -7.74
CA SER A 72 16.10 -12.43 -8.09
C SER A 72 14.76 -11.68 -7.94
N LEU A 73 13.65 -12.38 -7.66
CA LEU A 73 12.34 -11.73 -7.46
C LEU A 73 12.15 -11.15 -6.05
N ILE A 74 13.11 -11.40 -5.16
CA ILE A 74 13.03 -11.01 -3.75
C ILE A 74 12.81 -9.50 -3.55
N HIS A 75 13.35 -8.64 -4.43
CA HIS A 75 13.22 -7.19 -4.30
C HIS A 75 11.82 -6.69 -4.68
N VAL A 76 11.26 -7.23 -5.77
CA VAL A 76 9.89 -6.90 -6.19
C VAL A 76 8.89 -7.43 -5.17
N ASN A 77 9.08 -8.68 -4.72
CA ASN A 77 8.22 -9.30 -3.71
C ASN A 77 8.28 -8.55 -2.38
N ARG A 78 9.45 -8.07 -1.93
CA ARG A 78 9.55 -7.23 -0.72
C ARG A 78 8.75 -5.94 -0.81
N MET A 79 8.75 -5.27 -1.96
CA MET A 79 7.94 -4.06 -2.14
C MET A 79 6.44 -4.37 -2.13
N ILE A 80 6.03 -5.51 -2.71
CA ILE A 80 4.65 -6.00 -2.66
C ILE A 80 4.24 -6.37 -1.21
N GLU A 81 5.09 -7.09 -0.49
CA GLU A 81 4.89 -7.44 0.92
C GLU A 81 4.78 -6.20 1.79
N HIS A 82 5.63 -5.19 1.54
CA HIS A 82 5.56 -3.91 2.25
C HIS A 82 4.26 -3.15 1.95
N PHE A 83 3.82 -3.11 0.68
CA PHE A 83 2.52 -2.55 0.30
C PHE A 83 1.37 -3.22 1.08
N ASN A 84 1.37 -4.56 1.13
CA ASN A 84 0.36 -5.32 1.87
C ASN A 84 0.46 -5.11 3.39
N GLN A 85 1.68 -4.96 3.92
CA GLN A 85 1.91 -4.63 5.32
C GLN A 85 1.32 -3.26 5.68
N VAL A 86 1.50 -2.24 4.83
CA VAL A 86 0.93 -0.89 5.06
C VAL A 86 -0.61 -0.95 4.98
N ALA A 87 -1.18 -1.67 4.02
CA ALA A 87 -2.63 -1.87 3.96
C ALA A 87 -3.17 -2.59 5.21
N ALA A 88 -2.50 -3.63 5.68
CA ALA A 88 -2.84 -4.32 6.93
C ALA A 88 -2.71 -3.40 8.15
N TRP A 89 -1.68 -2.57 8.18
CA TRP A 89 -1.43 -1.61 9.26
C TRP A 89 -2.59 -0.63 9.40
N VAL A 90 -3.08 -0.08 8.30
CA VAL A 90 -4.29 0.77 8.27
C VAL A 90 -5.48 0.04 8.89
N LYS A 91 -5.80 -1.17 8.40
CA LYS A 91 -6.95 -1.95 8.87
C LYS A 91 -6.88 -2.19 10.38
N ASN A 92 -5.73 -2.67 10.87
CA ASN A 92 -5.54 -3.01 12.28
C ASN A 92 -5.65 -1.79 13.20
N TYR A 93 -5.02 -0.67 12.86
CA TYR A 93 -5.08 0.54 13.70
C TYR A 93 -6.47 1.17 13.73
N VAL A 94 -7.23 1.10 12.63
CA VAL A 94 -8.62 1.56 12.59
C VAL A 94 -9.53 0.65 13.41
N LEU A 95 -9.40 -0.67 13.29
CA LEU A 95 -10.25 -1.67 13.97
C LEU A 95 -9.85 -1.91 15.44
N PHE A 96 -8.76 -1.30 15.92
CA PHE A 96 -8.28 -1.53 17.28
C PHE A 96 -9.24 -1.05 18.37
N ARG A 97 -9.92 0.10 18.17
CA ARG A 97 -10.73 0.75 19.21
C ARG A 97 -12.21 0.43 19.10
N ASP A 98 -12.85 0.15 20.24
CA ASP A 98 -14.27 -0.23 20.29
C ASP A 98 -15.25 0.92 20.01
N LYS A 99 -14.88 2.16 20.32
CA LYS A 99 -15.78 3.32 20.15
C LYS A 99 -15.62 3.95 18.76
N PRO A 100 -16.72 4.22 18.02
CA PRO A 100 -16.68 4.87 16.70
C PRO A 100 -15.87 6.17 16.70
N LYS A 101 -16.02 7.00 17.72
CA LYS A 101 -15.26 8.27 17.87
C LYS A 101 -13.74 8.08 17.79
N HIS A 102 -13.19 7.04 18.40
CA HIS A 102 -11.75 6.79 18.35
C HIS A 102 -11.33 6.23 16.98
N ARG A 103 -12.15 5.34 16.40
CA ARG A 103 -11.89 4.82 15.06
C ARG A 103 -11.91 5.93 14.02
N ALA A 104 -12.83 6.90 14.14
CA ALA A 104 -12.94 8.03 13.24
C ALA A 104 -11.67 8.89 13.25
N ILE A 105 -11.11 9.16 14.44
CA ILE A 105 -9.83 9.87 14.59
C ILE A 105 -8.71 9.16 13.83
N MET A 106 -8.59 7.83 14.00
CA MET A 106 -7.55 7.07 13.30
C MET A 106 -7.80 6.98 11.80
N LEU A 107 -9.05 6.80 11.38
CA LEU A 107 -9.43 6.73 9.97
C LEU A 107 -9.13 8.06 9.26
N GLU A 108 -9.53 9.19 9.84
CA GLU A 108 -9.16 10.51 9.31
C GLU A 108 -7.65 10.72 9.26
N LYS A 109 -6.92 10.23 10.27
CA LYS A 109 -5.46 10.31 10.28
C LYS A 109 -4.87 9.58 9.06
N MET A 110 -5.35 8.37 8.76
CA MET A 110 -4.93 7.63 7.56
C MET A 110 -5.27 8.38 6.27
N MET A 111 -6.43 9.04 6.21
CA MET A 111 -6.82 9.89 5.07
C MET A 111 -5.88 11.09 4.89
N ARG A 112 -5.51 11.77 5.98
CA ARG A 112 -4.56 12.89 5.95
C ARG A 112 -3.15 12.45 5.57
N ILE A 113 -2.68 11.31 6.07
CA ILE A 113 -1.41 10.70 5.63
C ILE A 113 -1.44 10.41 4.12
N GLY A 114 -2.55 9.89 3.59
CA GLY A 114 -2.75 9.71 2.15
C GLY A 114 -2.56 11.01 1.37
N ARG A 115 -3.12 12.12 1.84
CA ARG A 115 -2.90 13.44 1.23
C ARG A 115 -1.42 13.84 1.23
N LYS A 116 -0.71 13.61 2.33
CA LYS A 116 0.73 13.89 2.43
C LYS A 116 1.57 13.02 1.50
N LEU A 117 1.22 11.74 1.35
CA LEU A 117 1.87 10.85 0.38
C LEU A 117 1.65 11.32 -1.06
N ARG A 118 0.48 11.88 -1.37
CA ARG A 118 0.21 12.50 -2.68
C ARG A 118 1.11 13.72 -2.93
N GLU A 119 1.26 14.59 -1.94
CA GLU A 119 2.14 15.77 -1.98
C GLU A 119 3.61 15.36 -2.24
N MET A 120 4.02 14.20 -1.74
CA MET A 120 5.36 13.62 -1.95
C MET A 120 5.49 12.75 -3.21
N ASN A 121 4.46 12.65 -4.06
CA ASN A 121 4.42 11.74 -5.22
C ASN A 121 4.74 10.26 -4.88
N ASN A 122 4.46 9.83 -3.64
CA ASN A 122 4.53 8.41 -3.29
C ASN A 122 3.18 7.74 -3.57
N TYR A 123 3.00 7.32 -4.82
CA TYR A 123 1.76 6.69 -5.26
C TYR A 123 1.63 5.24 -4.76
N ASN A 124 2.73 4.60 -4.36
CA ASN A 124 2.73 3.23 -3.83
C ASN A 124 2.07 3.17 -2.45
N ALA A 125 2.61 3.88 -1.45
CA ALA A 125 1.99 3.95 -0.13
C ALA A 125 0.60 4.58 -0.18
N LEU A 126 0.36 5.59 -1.04
CA LEU A 126 -0.98 6.15 -1.22
C LEU A 126 -1.98 5.06 -1.63
N GLY A 127 -1.62 4.23 -2.62
CA GLY A 127 -2.40 3.08 -3.02
C GLY A 127 -2.65 2.09 -1.87
N ALA A 128 -1.63 1.84 -1.04
CA ALA A 128 -1.74 0.94 0.12
C ALA A 128 -2.69 1.49 1.19
N ILE A 129 -2.63 2.79 1.48
CA ILE A 129 -3.55 3.46 2.41
C ILE A 129 -4.99 3.34 1.90
N ILE A 130 -5.22 3.63 0.61
CA ILE A 130 -6.54 3.50 -0.01
C ILE A 130 -7.02 2.06 0.05
N ALA A 131 -6.17 1.08 -0.26
CA ALA A 131 -6.52 -0.34 -0.18
C ALA A 131 -6.93 -0.77 1.24
N GLY A 132 -6.22 -0.29 2.27
CA GLY A 132 -6.57 -0.54 3.66
C GLY A 132 -7.89 0.12 4.09
N ILE A 133 -8.18 1.35 3.62
CA ILE A 133 -9.44 2.05 3.95
C ILE A 133 -10.64 1.47 3.20
N LYS A 134 -10.43 0.99 1.96
CA LYS A 134 -11.47 0.38 1.11
C LYS A 134 -11.64 -1.12 1.33
N SER A 135 -10.93 -1.72 2.28
CA SER A 135 -11.19 -3.11 2.65
C SER A 135 -12.62 -3.25 3.18
N SER A 136 -13.23 -4.41 2.97
CA SER A 136 -14.60 -4.69 3.39
C SER A 136 -14.81 -4.43 4.89
N CYS A 137 -13.83 -4.81 5.72
CA CYS A 137 -13.86 -4.64 7.17
C CYS A 137 -13.82 -3.17 7.62
N VAL A 138 -13.19 -2.26 6.88
CA VAL A 138 -13.16 -0.82 7.20
C VAL A 138 -14.30 -0.07 6.50
N GLN A 139 -14.65 -0.46 5.28
CA GLN A 139 -15.67 0.21 4.47
C GLN A 139 -17.05 0.15 5.11
N ARG A 140 -17.39 -0.96 5.78
CA ARG A 140 -18.69 -1.17 6.42
C ARG A 140 -18.94 -0.37 7.70
N LEU A 141 -17.94 0.30 8.26
CA LEU A 141 -18.04 1.03 9.53
C LEU A 141 -18.81 2.36 9.36
N ALA A 142 -20.12 2.28 9.14
CA ALA A 142 -20.99 3.41 8.86
C ALA A 142 -20.98 4.46 10.00
N ALA A 143 -21.14 4.03 11.26
CA ALA A 143 -21.15 4.94 12.40
C ALA A 143 -19.80 5.62 12.61
N THR A 144 -18.70 4.96 12.25
CA THR A 144 -17.38 5.59 12.24
C THR A 144 -17.26 6.64 11.12
N ARG A 145 -17.78 6.35 9.93
CA ARG A 145 -17.68 7.23 8.76
C ARG A 145 -18.52 8.49 8.88
N GLU A 146 -19.68 8.41 9.54
CA GLU A 146 -20.53 9.58 9.85
C GLU A 146 -19.81 10.63 10.72
N LEU A 147 -18.81 10.21 11.49
CA LEU A 147 -18.02 11.10 12.35
C LEU A 147 -16.82 11.73 11.65
N ILE A 148 -16.59 11.41 10.37
CA ILE A 148 -15.51 12.03 9.59
C ILE A 148 -15.92 13.46 9.24
N SER A 149 -15.00 14.39 9.44
CA SER A 149 -15.18 15.77 9.03
C SER A 149 -15.42 15.88 7.52
N PRO A 150 -16.39 16.69 7.06
CA PRO A 150 -16.72 16.80 5.63
C PRO A 150 -15.53 17.18 4.76
N GLN A 151 -14.63 18.04 5.27
CA GLN A 151 -13.44 18.46 4.53
C GLN A 151 -12.44 17.32 4.32
N VAL A 152 -12.17 16.51 5.36
CA VAL A 152 -11.27 15.35 5.23
C VAL A 152 -11.87 14.31 4.29
N GLY A 153 -13.19 14.05 4.38
CA GLY A 153 -13.88 13.14 3.47
C GLY A 153 -13.81 13.59 2.01
N LYS A 154 -14.01 14.89 1.74
CA LYS A 154 -13.89 15.47 0.39
C LYS A 154 -12.48 15.38 -0.16
N ASP A 155 -11.47 15.67 0.65
CA ASP A 155 -10.07 15.56 0.23
C ASP A 155 -9.68 14.11 -0.05
N TYR A 156 -10.15 13.16 0.77
CA TYR A 156 -9.93 11.73 0.53
C TYR A 156 -10.59 11.24 -0.77
N ALA A 157 -11.83 11.66 -1.06
CA ALA A 157 -12.52 11.29 -2.29
C ALA A 157 -11.76 11.73 -3.56
N ARG A 158 -11.04 12.86 -3.50
CA ARG A 158 -10.14 13.30 -4.60
C ARG A 158 -8.96 12.36 -4.79
N LEU A 159 -8.41 11.80 -3.71
CA LEU A 159 -7.35 10.79 -3.78
C LEU A 159 -7.86 9.49 -4.40
N GLU A 160 -9.08 9.08 -4.05
CA GLU A 160 -9.72 7.90 -4.66
C GLU A 160 -9.96 8.08 -6.16
N LEU A 161 -10.40 9.27 -6.59
CA LEU A 161 -10.58 9.58 -8.01
C LEU A 161 -9.25 9.54 -8.75
N LEU A 162 -8.20 10.12 -8.18
CA LEU A 162 -6.85 10.12 -8.74
C LEU A 162 -6.31 8.70 -8.96
N MET A 163 -6.46 7.84 -7.95
CA MET A 163 -5.96 6.45 -7.97
C MET A 163 -7.00 5.46 -8.54
N GLY A 164 -8.11 5.95 -9.09
CA GLY A 164 -9.21 5.14 -9.58
C GLY A 164 -8.86 4.41 -10.89
N SER A 165 -9.46 3.24 -11.10
CA SER A 165 -9.22 2.38 -12.27
C SER A 165 -9.92 2.83 -13.56
N SER A 166 -10.69 3.91 -13.51
CA SER A 166 -11.42 4.45 -14.67
C SER A 166 -10.49 4.75 -15.85
N LYS A 167 -10.92 4.37 -17.06
CA LYS A 167 -10.15 4.50 -18.31
C LYS A 167 -8.72 3.95 -18.19
N SER A 168 -8.56 2.78 -17.56
CA SER A 168 -7.26 2.15 -17.29
C SER A 168 -6.33 3.03 -16.45
N HIS A 169 -6.85 3.61 -15.38
CA HIS A 169 -6.12 4.49 -14.44
C HIS A 169 -5.63 5.79 -15.08
N ALA A 170 -6.42 6.40 -15.97
CA ALA A 170 -6.02 7.58 -16.74
C ALA A 170 -5.57 8.77 -15.85
N ALA A 171 -6.29 9.03 -14.74
CA ALA A 171 -5.95 10.11 -13.82
C ALA A 171 -4.58 9.90 -13.16
N TYR A 172 -4.31 8.69 -12.66
CA TYR A 172 -3.01 8.33 -12.10
C TYR A 172 -1.91 8.40 -13.17
N ARG A 173 -2.13 7.86 -14.38
CA ARG A 173 -1.12 7.88 -15.45
C ARG A 173 -0.72 9.30 -15.82
N LEU A 174 -1.71 10.19 -15.97
CA LEU A 174 -1.46 11.61 -16.23
C LEU A 174 -0.66 12.25 -15.10
N ALA A 175 -1.01 11.97 -13.84
CA ALA A 175 -0.27 12.48 -12.69
C ALA A 175 1.17 11.92 -12.64
N TRP A 176 1.34 10.63 -12.93
CA TRP A 176 2.63 9.97 -13.02
C TRP A 176 3.52 10.64 -14.08
N GLU A 177 3.01 10.83 -15.30
CA GLU A 177 3.75 11.48 -16.39
C GLU A 177 4.16 12.92 -16.05
N ASN A 178 3.27 13.69 -15.41
CA ASN A 178 3.52 15.09 -15.03
C ASN A 178 4.33 15.27 -13.73
N SER A 179 4.66 14.20 -13.01
CA SER A 179 5.53 14.26 -11.84
C SER A 179 6.99 14.16 -12.31
N SER A 180 7.66 15.25 -12.64
CA SER A 180 9.05 15.22 -13.15
C SER A 180 10.13 15.09 -12.06
N SER A 181 9.74 15.28 -10.80
CA SER A 181 10.63 15.23 -9.63
C SER A 181 10.67 13.82 -8.98
N GLU A 182 11.05 13.75 -7.70
CA GLU A 182 11.07 12.52 -6.91
C GLU A 182 9.67 11.91 -6.84
N ARG A 183 9.57 10.62 -7.18
CA ARG A 183 8.30 9.89 -7.29
C ARG A 183 8.48 8.40 -7.10
N ILE A 184 7.47 7.74 -6.54
CA ILE A 184 7.41 6.29 -6.41
C ILE A 184 6.18 5.77 -7.14
N PRO A 185 6.33 4.86 -8.12
CA PRO A 185 5.21 4.39 -8.92
C PRO A 185 4.24 3.54 -8.09
N TYR A 186 2.95 3.59 -8.43
CA TYR A 186 1.99 2.59 -7.97
C TYR A 186 2.29 1.25 -8.64
N LEU A 187 3.14 0.45 -7.98
CA LEU A 187 3.74 -0.75 -8.54
C LEU A 187 2.71 -1.78 -9.07
N PRO A 188 1.57 -2.05 -8.41
CA PRO A 188 0.58 -3.01 -8.90
C PRO A 188 0.11 -2.75 -10.32
N LEU A 189 -0.09 -1.47 -10.70
CA LEU A 189 -0.54 -1.12 -12.05
C LEU A 189 0.53 -1.43 -13.09
N HIS A 190 1.77 -1.02 -12.84
CA HIS A 190 2.85 -1.22 -13.80
C HIS A 190 3.22 -2.70 -13.95
N LEU A 191 3.15 -3.49 -12.87
CA LEU A 191 3.31 -4.95 -12.96
C LEU A 191 2.20 -5.60 -13.78
N ARG A 192 0.96 -5.11 -13.66
CA ARG A 192 -0.17 -5.55 -14.49
C ARG A 192 0.08 -5.23 -15.96
N ASP A 193 0.54 -4.03 -16.27
CA ASP A 193 0.83 -3.63 -17.66
C ASP A 193 1.96 -4.50 -18.27
N LEU A 194 3.02 -4.80 -17.50
CA LEU A 194 4.06 -5.74 -17.91
C LEU A 194 3.53 -7.15 -18.14
N ALA A 195 2.64 -7.64 -17.27
CA ALA A 195 2.04 -8.96 -17.41
C ALA A 195 1.12 -9.05 -18.63
N SER A 196 0.34 -7.98 -18.90
CA SER A 196 -0.50 -7.88 -20.09
C SER A 196 0.33 -7.85 -21.38
N ALA A 197 1.47 -7.14 -21.40
CA ALA A 197 2.38 -7.15 -22.53
C ALA A 197 3.02 -8.54 -22.74
N GLU A 198 3.37 -9.24 -21.65
CA GLU A 198 3.93 -10.59 -21.71
C GLU A 198 2.95 -11.61 -22.31
N GLN A 199 1.69 -11.55 -21.90
CA GLN A 199 0.63 -12.49 -22.30
C GLN A 199 -0.02 -12.15 -23.65
N GLY A 200 -0.09 -10.87 -24.00
CA GLY A 200 -0.78 -10.38 -25.19
C GLY A 200 0.00 -10.55 -26.49
N SER A 201 1.23 -11.05 -26.45
CA SER A 201 2.09 -11.18 -27.65
C SER A 201 3.04 -12.37 -27.53
N SER A 202 3.12 -13.18 -28.61
CA SER A 202 4.14 -14.23 -28.72
C SER A 202 5.54 -13.61 -28.75
N THR A 203 6.48 -14.22 -28.05
CA THR A 203 7.90 -13.83 -28.04
C THR A 203 8.54 -14.00 -29.42
N TYR A 204 8.08 -14.99 -30.19
CA TYR A 204 8.55 -15.26 -31.55
C TYR A 204 7.41 -15.01 -32.55
N LEU A 205 7.78 -14.40 -33.67
CA LEU A 205 6.92 -14.26 -34.85
C LEU A 205 6.87 -15.62 -35.56
N GLY A 206 5.66 -16.17 -35.70
CA GLY A 206 5.41 -17.51 -36.25
C GLY A 206 5.28 -18.60 -35.18
N ALA A 207 4.89 -19.81 -35.60
CA ALA A 207 4.56 -20.93 -34.70
C ALA A 207 5.78 -21.71 -34.16
N SER A 208 7.00 -21.25 -34.40
CA SER A 208 8.23 -21.95 -34.02
C SER A 208 9.05 -21.13 -33.05
N GLU A 209 9.66 -21.80 -32.06
CA GLU A 209 10.66 -21.21 -31.15
C GLU A 209 11.97 -20.80 -31.86
N ARG A 210 12.11 -21.12 -33.16
CA ARG A 210 13.16 -20.59 -34.06
C ARG A 210 12.69 -19.38 -34.88
N GLY A 211 11.51 -18.85 -34.60
CA GLY A 211 10.95 -17.68 -35.26
C GLY A 211 11.74 -16.40 -34.97
N ARG A 212 11.44 -15.33 -35.72
CA ARG A 212 12.05 -14.00 -35.48
C ARG A 212 11.54 -13.43 -34.15
N ILE A 213 12.37 -12.71 -33.42
CA ILE A 213 11.95 -12.06 -32.17
C ILE A 213 10.88 -11.00 -32.45
N ASN A 214 9.80 -11.02 -31.68
CA ASN A 214 8.77 -9.98 -31.72
C ASN A 214 9.22 -8.74 -30.93
N TRP A 215 9.96 -7.85 -31.58
CA TRP A 215 10.48 -6.62 -30.97
C TRP A 215 9.39 -5.70 -30.42
N LYS A 216 8.17 -5.72 -31.00
CA LYS A 216 7.07 -4.86 -30.54
C LYS A 216 6.63 -5.19 -29.11
N LYS A 217 6.66 -6.47 -28.74
CA LYS A 217 6.42 -6.93 -27.36
C LYS A 217 7.40 -6.28 -26.38
N PHE A 218 8.69 -6.35 -26.71
CA PHE A 218 9.76 -5.83 -25.86
C PHE A 218 9.81 -4.30 -25.82
N GLU A 219 9.39 -3.63 -26.89
CA GLU A 219 9.24 -2.17 -26.90
C GLU A 219 8.23 -1.70 -25.85
N ILE A 220 7.04 -2.30 -25.80
CA ILE A 220 5.99 -1.97 -24.82
C ILE A 220 6.45 -2.23 -23.38
N MET A 221 7.10 -3.38 -23.15
CA MET A 221 7.67 -3.68 -21.83
C MET A 221 8.78 -2.68 -21.47
N GLY A 222 9.60 -2.30 -22.46
CA GLY A 222 10.67 -1.32 -22.34
C GLY A 222 10.18 0.05 -21.89
N GLU A 223 9.07 0.53 -22.44
CA GLU A 223 8.46 1.82 -22.04
C GLU A 223 8.14 1.87 -20.54
N VAL A 224 7.55 0.80 -20.00
CA VAL A 224 7.22 0.70 -18.56
C VAL A 224 8.50 0.67 -17.72
N VAL A 225 9.46 -0.18 -18.09
CA VAL A 225 10.72 -0.34 -17.35
C VAL A 225 11.54 0.95 -17.35
N VAL A 226 11.66 1.62 -18.50
CA VAL A 226 12.37 2.90 -18.64
C VAL A 226 11.70 3.98 -17.80
N GLY A 227 10.36 4.01 -17.76
CA GLY A 227 9.61 4.93 -16.92
C GLY A 227 9.95 4.79 -15.42
N MET A 228 10.07 3.55 -14.94
CA MET A 228 10.51 3.27 -13.56
C MET A 228 11.98 3.62 -13.33
N GLN A 229 12.87 3.29 -14.27
CA GLN A 229 14.29 3.64 -14.16
C GLN A 229 14.51 5.14 -14.07
N ARG A 230 13.79 5.93 -14.88
CA ARG A 230 13.83 7.39 -14.80
C ARG A 230 13.43 7.89 -13.41
N ALA A 231 12.39 7.30 -12.81
CA ALA A 231 11.98 7.64 -11.46
C ALA A 231 13.04 7.28 -10.40
N GLN A 232 13.71 6.12 -10.53
CA GLN A 232 14.82 5.74 -9.66
C GLN A 232 16.03 6.71 -9.76
N GLY A 233 16.17 7.41 -10.89
CA GLY A 233 17.21 8.41 -11.12
C GLY A 233 17.02 9.73 -10.35
N SER A 234 15.86 9.95 -9.75
CA SER A 234 15.50 11.18 -9.01
C SER A 234 15.27 10.88 -7.52
N PRO A 235 16.32 10.75 -6.70
CA PRO A 235 16.20 10.35 -5.30
C PRO A 235 15.65 11.45 -4.40
N TYR A 236 14.78 11.05 -3.47
CA TYR A 236 14.27 11.92 -2.40
C TYR A 236 15.40 12.44 -1.52
N LYS A 237 15.44 13.77 -1.35
CA LYS A 237 16.39 14.43 -0.47
C LYS A 237 15.88 14.50 0.97
N GLY A 238 16.78 14.38 1.94
CA GLY A 238 16.49 14.62 3.35
C GLY A 238 15.57 13.59 4.01
N LEU A 239 15.48 12.36 3.49
CA LEU A 239 14.76 11.27 4.14
C LEU A 239 15.64 10.56 5.19
N GLY A 240 15.08 10.28 6.37
CA GLY A 240 15.73 9.53 7.43
C GLY A 240 16.60 10.36 8.38
N GLY A 241 16.98 9.73 9.49
CA GLY A 241 17.92 10.28 10.48
C GLY A 241 17.27 10.92 11.70
N SER A 242 15.95 11.14 11.71
CA SER A 242 15.26 11.65 12.90
C SER A 242 14.77 10.54 13.84
N ARG A 243 14.71 10.84 15.14
CA ARG A 243 14.13 9.94 16.15
C ARG A 243 12.66 9.62 15.87
N GLY A 244 11.91 10.58 15.34
CA GLY A 244 10.50 10.42 14.98
C GLY A 244 10.29 9.41 13.85
N GLU A 245 11.11 9.46 12.79
CA GLU A 245 11.10 8.48 11.70
C GLU A 245 11.36 7.05 12.21
N MET A 246 12.30 6.87 13.14
CA MET A 246 12.55 5.56 13.76
C MET A 246 11.34 5.03 14.53
N GLN A 247 10.66 5.90 15.30
CA GLN A 247 9.47 5.51 16.03
C GLN A 247 8.31 5.13 15.10
N VAL A 248 8.12 5.86 13.99
CA VAL A 248 7.12 5.51 12.97
C VAL A 248 7.44 4.16 12.34
N LYS A 249 8.71 3.89 12.00
CA LYS A 249 9.14 2.59 11.47
C LYS A 249 8.71 1.45 12.39
N GLU A 250 8.98 1.57 13.70
CA GLU A 250 8.60 0.57 14.70
C GLU A 250 7.08 0.37 14.76
N LEU A 251 6.29 1.45 14.73
CA LEU A 251 4.83 1.38 14.75
C LEU A 251 4.22 0.70 13.51
N VAL A 252 4.92 0.72 12.38
CA VAL A 252 4.50 0.11 11.10
C VAL A 252 5.02 -1.33 10.95
N LEU A 253 6.26 -1.61 11.34
CA LEU A 253 6.96 -2.87 11.06
C LEU A 253 7.09 -3.81 12.26
N ASP A 254 7.19 -3.29 13.49
CA ASP A 254 7.47 -4.09 14.68
C ASP A 254 6.17 -4.48 15.41
N VAL A 255 5.04 -3.90 15.06
CA VAL A 255 3.73 -4.28 15.59
C VAL A 255 3.20 -5.53 14.88
N LYS A 256 2.75 -6.51 15.65
CA LYS A 256 2.04 -7.69 15.15
C LYS A 256 0.66 -7.26 14.66
N LEU A 257 0.40 -7.54 13.38
CA LEU A 257 -0.85 -7.20 12.71
C LEU A 257 -1.60 -8.47 12.34
N GLU A 258 -2.91 -8.45 12.48
CA GLU A 258 -3.78 -9.44 11.89
C GLU A 258 -3.84 -9.23 10.38
N LYS A 259 -3.63 -10.31 9.62
CA LYS A 259 -3.62 -10.29 8.15
C LYS A 259 -4.76 -11.09 7.54
N ASP A 260 -5.39 -11.96 8.33
CA ASP A 260 -6.56 -12.70 7.93
C ASP A 260 -7.76 -11.74 7.73
N GLU A 261 -8.28 -11.69 6.51
CA GLU A 261 -9.39 -10.81 6.17
C GLU A 261 -10.70 -11.23 6.85
N GLU A 262 -10.88 -12.52 7.10
CA GLU A 262 -12.08 -13.05 7.78
C GLU A 262 -12.08 -12.60 9.25
N ILE A 263 -10.96 -12.78 9.95
CA ILE A 263 -10.81 -12.32 11.36
C ILE A 263 -11.01 -10.80 11.47
N LEU A 264 -10.42 -10.02 10.56
CA LEU A 264 -10.61 -8.56 10.53
C LEU A 264 -12.07 -8.18 10.25
N TYR A 265 -12.76 -8.93 9.39
CA TYR A 265 -14.15 -8.71 9.06
C TYR A 265 -15.08 -9.07 10.23
N GLU A 266 -14.85 -10.19 10.91
CA GLU A 266 -15.55 -10.56 12.15
C GLU A 266 -15.37 -9.50 13.24
N ARG A 267 -14.13 -9.01 13.42
CA ARG A 267 -13.85 -7.90 14.33
C ARG A 267 -14.67 -6.66 13.95
N SER A 268 -14.76 -6.32 12.66
CA SER A 268 -15.59 -5.20 12.19
C SER A 268 -17.08 -5.39 12.51
N ILE A 269 -17.62 -6.60 12.33
CA ILE A 269 -19.01 -6.92 12.68
C ILE A 269 -19.25 -6.71 14.18
N HIS A 270 -18.31 -7.16 15.03
CA HIS A 270 -18.42 -6.96 16.47
C HIS A 270 -18.39 -5.46 16.86
N LEU A 271 -17.59 -4.67 16.15
CA LEU A 271 -17.47 -3.22 16.40
C LEU A 271 -18.72 -2.43 15.97
N GLU A 272 -19.32 -2.81 14.84
CA GLU A 272 -20.53 -2.20 14.29
C GLU A 272 -21.44 -3.29 13.69
N PRO A 273 -22.34 -3.88 14.48
CA PRO A 273 -23.29 -4.87 13.98
C PRO A 273 -24.19 -4.25 12.91
N SER A 274 -24.56 -5.02 11.88
CA SER A 274 -25.50 -4.54 10.87
C SER A 274 -26.86 -4.26 11.53
N PRO A 275 -27.66 -3.29 11.03
CA PRO A 275 -28.93 -2.90 11.64
C PRO A 275 -29.95 -4.05 11.83
N GLY A 276 -29.77 -5.19 11.15
CA GLY A 276 -30.61 -6.39 11.30
C GLY A 276 -30.02 -7.55 12.13
N SER A 277 -28.80 -7.42 12.69
CA SER A 277 -28.17 -8.48 13.49
C SER A 277 -28.22 -8.24 15.00
N ALA A 278 -28.86 -7.15 15.43
CA ALA A 278 -29.16 -6.91 16.85
C ALA A 278 -30.33 -7.80 17.28
N GLY A 279 -30.04 -9.07 17.59
CA GLY A 279 -30.92 -9.85 18.45
C GLY A 279 -31.11 -9.13 19.79
N PRO A 280 -32.21 -9.40 20.54
CA PRO A 280 -32.52 -8.69 21.77
C PRO A 280 -31.32 -8.76 22.72
N SER A 281 -30.89 -7.61 23.26
CA SER A 281 -29.74 -7.55 24.16
C SER A 281 -29.90 -8.55 25.31
N GLU A 282 -28.78 -9.11 25.81
CA GLU A 282 -28.76 -9.98 27.00
C GLU A 282 -29.54 -9.40 28.19
N LYS A 283 -29.50 -8.07 28.36
CA LYS A 283 -30.29 -7.35 29.37
C LYS A 283 -31.81 -7.45 29.15
N PHE A 284 -32.24 -7.49 27.88
CA PHE A 284 -33.65 -7.66 27.51
C PHE A 284 -34.12 -9.09 27.76
N LYS A 285 -33.26 -10.10 27.52
CA LYS A 285 -33.58 -11.51 27.82
C LYS A 285 -33.67 -11.80 29.33
N GLN A 286 -32.92 -11.07 30.16
CA GLN A 286 -33.02 -11.20 31.63
C GLN A 286 -34.25 -10.49 32.22
N PHE A 287 -34.79 -9.48 31.54
CA PHE A 287 -35.98 -8.75 32.01
C PHE A 287 -37.26 -9.59 31.94
N PHE A 288 -37.38 -10.48 30.94
CA PHE A 288 -38.53 -11.39 30.77
C PHE A 288 -38.38 -12.73 31.51
N LYS A 289 -37.35 -12.87 32.36
CA LYS A 289 -37.14 -14.04 33.23
C LYS A 289 -37.43 -13.76 34.71
N ARG A 290 -38.10 -12.64 35.02
CA ARG A 290 -38.61 -12.33 36.37
C ARG A 290 -40.12 -12.39 36.39
#